data_AF-A0A2Y9BJN8-F1
#
_entry.id   AF-A0A2Y9BJN8-F1
#
_cell.length_a   1.000
_cell.length_b   1.000
_cell.length_c   1.000
_cell.angle_alpha   90.00
_cell.angle_beta   90.00
_cell.angle_gamma   90.00
#
_symmetry.space_group_name_H-M   'P 1'
#
loop_
_entity.id
_entity.type
_entity.pdbx_description
1 polymer ?
#
loop_
_entity_poly.entity_id
_entity_poly.type
_entity_poly.pdbx_seq_one_letter_code
_entity_poly.pdbx_strand_id
1 'polypeptide(L)'
;MGNIITYLKWRGDLNFSEKPFCLVDNLVLSAFVYQNLSGIVTDDKEPVTVADAYVRYQEKNPDKKEKTTLFSLMAGSRRFGQANLSYYREVYDEETASQFTAVHITLDDESRYIAFRGTDNTIIGWQEDFGIGSMVVPAQLMAKDYLERTMEEGKHYRIGGHSKGGNLAIFSAAQCEEKLQDQIIAVYNNDGPGLSADIIPKERLAAIRKKVCWIVPEFSIIGTLFPCGMPDRILGSDTDGLMQHDIYTWQIEGDTVCEKETLTENCRFYVQIFDTWITSATLEQRKTFTKDFFDALKAGGAATMDEVWGGGLDGFGTILLSIIHSERKTKIVIAKFIHSFVSNCKNIDFKEAVRSREILQAGLLFAAGLIFIIFPEAALRLVGRFLGMAVIIFSGRKVLQCAVNDGIDKKQKEHRILSWLAAICVMEFLVVNKSAILLSTHFLLGILLILFSFRNFYQAITVYRNLPVRFGMFLVSAAAILMGIVSLSQIQTESAVVFTIGSFLVIYSGALIFKELYKNGKQKMK
;
A
#
# COMPACT_ATOMS: atom_id res chain seq x y z
N MET A 1 -8.06 -12.71 -20.68
CA MET A 1 -7.71 -12.18 -22.01
C MET A 1 -6.26 -12.58 -22.31
N GLY A 2 -5.63 -12.09 -23.38
CA GLY A 2 -4.18 -12.25 -23.55
C GLY A 2 -3.41 -11.21 -22.74
N ASN A 3 -2.08 -11.27 -22.80
CA ASN A 3 -1.14 -10.29 -22.24
C ASN A 3 0.06 -10.10 -23.18
N ILE A 4 1.10 -9.35 -22.78
CA ILE A 4 2.26 -9.07 -23.63
C ILE A 4 2.99 -10.34 -24.12
N ILE A 5 2.95 -11.43 -23.35
CA ILE A 5 3.51 -12.73 -23.75
C ILE A 5 2.68 -13.37 -24.87
N THR A 6 1.34 -13.31 -24.74
CA THR A 6 0.43 -13.82 -25.76
C THR A 6 0.51 -12.99 -27.04
N TYR A 7 0.65 -11.67 -26.91
CA TYR A 7 0.90 -10.74 -28.01
C TYR A 7 2.15 -11.15 -28.79
N LEU A 8 3.29 -11.35 -28.13
CA LEU A 8 4.53 -11.74 -28.82
C LEU A 8 4.43 -13.09 -29.52
N LYS A 9 3.73 -14.07 -28.92
CA LYS A 9 3.49 -15.37 -29.55
C LYS A 9 2.65 -15.27 -30.82
N TRP A 10 1.78 -14.27 -30.91
CA TRP A 10 0.84 -14.12 -32.04
C TRP A 10 1.26 -13.10 -33.09
N ARG A 11 1.92 -12.01 -32.68
CA ARG A 11 2.29 -10.85 -33.52
C ARG A 11 3.79 -10.66 -33.67
N GLY A 12 4.60 -11.46 -32.97
CA GLY A 12 6.05 -11.50 -33.17
C GLY A 12 6.45 -11.97 -34.59
N ASP A 13 5.50 -12.50 -35.35
CA ASP A 13 5.65 -12.92 -36.75
C ASP A 13 5.75 -11.74 -37.75
N LEU A 14 5.37 -10.52 -37.36
CA LEU A 14 5.33 -9.33 -38.22
C LEU A 14 6.40 -8.29 -37.83
N ASN A 15 6.98 -7.62 -38.82
CA ASN A 15 7.93 -6.52 -38.60
C ASN A 15 7.23 -5.13 -38.59
N PHE A 16 7.95 -4.03 -38.33
CA PHE A 16 7.30 -2.70 -38.22
C PHE A 16 6.89 -2.12 -39.58
N SER A 17 7.45 -2.60 -40.69
CA SER A 17 7.01 -2.24 -42.05
C SER A 17 5.67 -2.90 -42.43
N GLU A 18 5.42 -4.13 -41.96
CA GLU A 18 4.15 -4.86 -42.16
C GLU A 18 3.06 -4.36 -41.22
N LYS A 19 3.43 -4.07 -39.96
CA LYS A 19 2.53 -3.55 -38.94
C LYS A 19 3.23 -2.46 -38.11
N PRO A 20 2.86 -1.17 -38.30
CA PRO A 20 3.45 -0.06 -37.57
C PRO A 20 3.37 -0.21 -36.05
N PHE A 21 4.25 0.50 -35.35
CA PHE A 21 4.32 0.52 -33.89
C PHE A 21 2.95 0.79 -33.24
N CYS A 22 2.58 -0.03 -32.25
CA CYS A 22 1.35 0.13 -31.46
C CYS A 22 1.63 0.25 -29.95
N LEU A 23 0.59 0.50 -29.16
CA LEU A 23 0.72 0.70 -27.72
C LEU A 23 1.25 -0.54 -27.00
N VAL A 24 0.94 -1.75 -27.50
CA VAL A 24 1.43 -3.00 -26.91
C VAL A 24 2.94 -3.16 -27.10
N ASP A 25 3.52 -2.65 -28.21
CA ASP A 25 4.97 -2.61 -28.41
C ASP A 25 5.67 -1.79 -27.32
N ASN A 26 5.09 -0.65 -26.92
CA ASN A 26 5.58 0.13 -25.78
C ASN A 26 5.60 -0.70 -24.48
N LEU A 27 4.55 -1.49 -24.21
CA LEU A 27 4.49 -2.32 -23.02
C LEU A 27 5.58 -3.40 -23.03
N VAL A 28 5.81 -4.03 -24.20
CA VAL A 28 6.89 -5.01 -24.39
C VAL A 28 8.26 -4.38 -24.13
N LEU A 29 8.55 -3.22 -24.75
CA LEU A 29 9.84 -2.54 -24.60
C LEU A 29 10.07 -2.01 -23.19
N SER A 30 9.01 -1.53 -22.53
CA SER A 30 9.06 -1.09 -21.12
C SER A 30 9.24 -2.25 -20.13
N ALA A 31 8.75 -3.45 -20.47
CA ALA A 31 9.02 -4.66 -19.70
C ALA A 31 10.41 -5.24 -20.00
N PHE A 32 10.94 -5.03 -21.21
CA PHE A 32 12.23 -5.56 -21.66
C PHE A 32 13.43 -4.96 -20.92
N VAL A 33 13.40 -3.67 -20.56
CA VAL A 33 14.52 -3.01 -19.87
C VAL A 33 14.83 -3.58 -18.47
N TYR A 34 13.96 -4.45 -17.94
CA TYR A 34 14.21 -5.21 -16.71
C TYR A 34 15.14 -6.42 -16.93
N GLN A 35 15.45 -6.81 -18.17
CA GLN A 35 16.44 -7.85 -18.44
C GLN A 35 17.85 -7.36 -18.07
N ASN A 36 18.68 -8.25 -17.53
CA ASN A 36 20.08 -7.91 -17.24
C ASN A 36 20.90 -7.89 -18.54
N LEU A 37 21.23 -6.70 -19.01
CA LEU A 37 22.05 -6.47 -20.20
C LEU A 37 23.50 -6.08 -19.86
N SER A 38 23.86 -6.08 -18.57
CA SER A 38 25.17 -5.68 -18.09
C SER A 38 26.26 -6.59 -18.65
N GLY A 39 27.25 -5.99 -19.31
CA GLY A 39 28.31 -6.70 -20.03
C GLY A 39 27.84 -7.51 -21.24
N ILE A 40 26.64 -7.24 -21.77
CA ILE A 40 26.11 -7.78 -23.02
C ILE A 40 25.98 -6.67 -24.05
N VAL A 41 25.40 -5.54 -23.62
CA VAL A 41 25.27 -4.29 -24.37
C VAL A 41 26.14 -3.24 -23.69
N THR A 42 26.87 -2.47 -24.48
CA THR A 42 27.78 -1.41 -24.03
C THR A 42 27.05 -0.07 -23.84
N ASP A 43 27.65 0.84 -23.08
CA ASP A 43 27.17 2.23 -22.89
C ASP A 43 27.57 3.17 -24.04
N ASP A 44 27.79 2.60 -25.24
CA ASP A 44 28.14 3.33 -26.45
C ASP A 44 27.16 3.00 -27.58
N LYS A 45 27.45 3.49 -28.78
CA LYS A 45 26.58 3.32 -29.94
C LYS A 45 26.68 1.93 -30.59
N GLU A 46 27.56 1.06 -30.12
CA GLU A 46 27.80 -0.23 -30.78
C GLU A 46 26.54 -1.11 -30.69
N PRO A 47 25.93 -1.44 -31.84
CA PRO A 47 24.64 -2.13 -31.84
C PRO A 47 24.81 -3.61 -31.54
N VAL A 48 23.92 -4.15 -30.70
CA VAL A 48 23.76 -5.59 -30.49
C VAL A 48 22.30 -5.94 -30.75
N THR A 49 22.02 -6.86 -31.67
CA THR A 49 20.63 -7.27 -31.92
C THR A 49 20.02 -7.92 -30.68
N VAL A 50 18.70 -7.83 -30.50
CA VAL A 50 18.01 -8.54 -29.39
C VAL A 50 18.28 -10.04 -29.45
N ALA A 51 18.33 -10.63 -30.66
CA ALA A 51 18.68 -12.03 -30.85
C ALA A 51 20.09 -12.38 -30.34
N ASP A 52 21.10 -11.61 -30.74
CA ASP A 52 22.48 -11.83 -30.30
C ASP A 52 22.67 -11.55 -28.81
N ALA A 53 22.00 -10.52 -28.28
CA ALA A 53 22.01 -10.22 -26.85
C ALA A 53 21.45 -11.37 -26.03
N TYR A 54 20.42 -12.08 -26.52
CA TYR A 54 19.87 -13.25 -25.86
C TYR A 54 20.84 -14.43 -25.84
N VAL A 55 21.56 -14.68 -26.94
CA VAL A 55 22.60 -15.71 -27.00
C VAL A 55 23.70 -15.42 -25.97
N ARG A 56 24.24 -14.19 -25.98
CA ARG A 56 25.25 -13.74 -25.01
C ARG A 56 24.75 -13.83 -23.57
N TYR A 57 23.48 -13.51 -23.33
CA TYR A 57 22.85 -13.65 -22.02
C TYR A 57 22.86 -15.11 -21.54
N GLN A 58 22.48 -16.05 -22.41
CA GLN A 58 22.44 -17.47 -22.10
C GLN A 58 23.84 -18.02 -21.80
N GLU A 59 24.84 -17.63 -22.60
CA GLU A 59 26.24 -18.01 -22.39
C GLU A 59 26.79 -17.48 -21.06
N LYS A 60 26.40 -16.28 -20.66
CA LYS A 60 26.83 -15.65 -19.40
C LYS A 60 26.11 -16.20 -18.17
N ASN A 61 24.89 -16.72 -18.34
CA ASN A 61 24.03 -17.18 -17.24
C ASN A 61 23.51 -18.62 -17.42
N PRO A 62 24.39 -19.63 -17.65
CA PRO A 62 23.98 -20.98 -18.01
C PRO A 62 23.14 -21.68 -16.92
N ASP A 63 23.36 -21.34 -15.66
CA ASP A 63 22.73 -21.99 -14.50
C ASP A 63 21.52 -21.22 -13.93
N LYS A 64 21.24 -20.02 -14.44
CA LYS A 64 20.13 -19.20 -13.93
C LYS A 64 18.81 -19.57 -14.60
N LYS A 65 17.87 -20.06 -13.80
CA LYS A 65 16.44 -20.18 -14.17
C LYS A 65 15.70 -18.83 -14.03
N GLU A 66 16.32 -17.72 -14.43
CA GLU A 66 15.61 -16.43 -14.46
C GLU A 66 14.42 -16.52 -15.44
N LYS A 67 13.33 -15.76 -15.17
CA LYS A 67 12.16 -15.70 -16.07
C LYS A 67 12.51 -14.91 -17.34
N THR A 68 13.22 -15.54 -18.27
CA THR A 68 13.66 -14.95 -19.55
C THR A 68 12.64 -15.11 -20.67
N THR A 69 11.41 -15.55 -20.37
CA THR A 69 10.36 -15.82 -21.37
C THR A 69 10.15 -14.64 -22.33
N LEU A 70 10.11 -13.41 -21.81
CA LEU A 70 9.97 -12.21 -22.65
C LEU A 70 11.17 -12.06 -23.60
N PHE A 71 12.39 -12.12 -23.06
CA PHE A 71 13.62 -11.99 -23.84
C PHE A 71 13.72 -13.05 -24.94
N SER A 72 13.45 -14.32 -24.59
CA SER A 72 13.44 -15.43 -25.55
C SER A 72 12.42 -15.23 -26.67
N LEU A 73 11.21 -14.76 -26.35
CA LEU A 73 10.17 -14.52 -27.35
C LEU A 73 10.51 -13.33 -28.25
N MET A 74 11.06 -12.26 -27.69
CA MET A 74 11.52 -11.11 -28.47
C MET A 74 12.67 -11.50 -29.41
N ALA A 75 13.69 -12.21 -28.89
CA ALA A 75 14.84 -12.68 -29.66
C ALA A 75 14.44 -13.59 -30.83
N GLY A 76 13.46 -14.48 -30.62
CA GLY A 76 12.95 -15.36 -31.66
C GLY A 76 11.92 -14.73 -32.62
N SER A 77 11.53 -13.46 -32.41
CA SER A 77 10.50 -12.79 -33.21
C SER A 77 11.09 -12.05 -34.41
N ARG A 78 10.34 -11.99 -35.52
CA ARG A 78 10.63 -11.07 -36.63
C ARG A 78 10.45 -9.62 -36.21
N ARG A 79 9.54 -9.36 -35.26
CA ARG A 79 9.20 -8.01 -34.79
C ARG A 79 10.35 -7.33 -34.06
N PHE A 80 10.99 -8.01 -33.11
CA PHE A 80 12.00 -7.43 -32.23
C PHE A 80 13.38 -8.08 -32.33
N GLY A 81 13.50 -9.28 -32.91
CA GLY A 81 14.75 -10.04 -32.86
C GLY A 81 15.93 -9.31 -33.51
N GLN A 82 15.65 -8.52 -34.55
CA GLN A 82 16.65 -7.72 -35.27
C GLN A 82 16.73 -6.25 -34.78
N ALA A 83 15.98 -5.88 -33.74
CA ALA A 83 16.11 -4.55 -33.16
C ALA A 83 17.49 -4.41 -32.50
N ASN A 84 18.13 -3.26 -32.69
CA ASN A 84 19.47 -2.99 -32.17
C ASN A 84 19.41 -2.33 -30.79
N LEU A 85 20.08 -2.95 -29.82
CA LEU A 85 20.30 -2.44 -28.48
C LEU A 85 21.62 -1.65 -28.46
N SER A 86 21.60 -0.46 -27.86
CA SER A 86 22.79 0.37 -27.64
C SER A 86 22.62 1.28 -26.43
N TYR A 87 23.69 1.94 -26.02
CA TYR A 87 23.72 2.88 -24.89
C TYR A 87 23.16 2.29 -23.60
N TYR A 88 23.42 1.01 -23.32
CA TYR A 88 22.96 0.41 -22.08
C TYR A 88 23.74 0.98 -20.91
N ARG A 89 23.03 1.65 -20.01
CA ARG A 89 23.62 2.26 -18.81
C ARG A 89 22.87 1.78 -17.58
N GLU A 90 23.60 1.22 -16.63
CA GLU A 90 23.09 0.84 -15.31
C GLU A 90 23.97 1.51 -14.24
N VAL A 91 23.35 2.26 -13.34
CA VAL A 91 24.00 2.96 -12.24
C VAL A 91 23.28 2.58 -10.95
N TYR A 92 24.09 2.18 -9.97
CA TYR A 92 23.66 1.94 -8.61
C TYR A 92 24.57 2.75 -7.68
N ASP A 93 23.97 3.64 -6.89
CA ASP A 93 24.69 4.50 -5.97
C ASP A 93 24.06 4.38 -4.58
N GLU A 94 24.78 3.72 -3.67
CA GLU A 94 24.35 3.53 -2.29
C GLU A 94 24.36 4.83 -1.47
N GLU A 95 25.27 5.76 -1.76
CA GLU A 95 25.40 7.01 -1.01
C GLU A 95 24.20 7.92 -1.25
N THR A 96 23.77 8.02 -2.52
CA THR A 96 22.58 8.78 -2.89
C THR A 96 21.30 7.95 -2.85
N ALA A 97 21.40 6.66 -2.51
CA ALA A 97 20.30 5.69 -2.53
C ALA A 97 19.54 5.72 -3.87
N SER A 98 20.27 5.76 -4.99
CA SER A 98 19.69 5.90 -6.32
C SER A 98 19.98 4.73 -7.24
N GLN A 99 19.00 4.42 -8.09
CA GLN A 99 19.15 3.43 -9.16
C GLN A 99 18.65 3.99 -10.49
N PHE A 100 19.43 3.81 -11.54
CA PHE A 100 19.09 4.27 -12.88
C PHE A 100 19.50 3.21 -13.91
N THR A 101 18.57 2.86 -14.80
CA THR A 101 18.88 2.00 -15.95
C THR A 101 18.14 2.50 -17.18
N ALA A 102 18.87 2.58 -18.31
CA ALA A 102 18.31 2.95 -19.59
C ALA A 102 18.96 2.19 -20.75
N VAL A 103 18.23 2.04 -21.86
CA VAL A 103 18.74 1.45 -23.09
C VAL A 103 18.05 2.05 -24.32
N HIS A 104 18.78 2.22 -25.41
CA HIS A 104 18.22 2.53 -26.72
C HIS A 104 17.87 1.23 -27.45
N ILE A 105 16.72 1.22 -28.10
CA ILE A 105 16.23 0.13 -28.92
C ILE A 105 15.85 0.71 -30.28
N THR A 106 16.68 0.47 -31.28
CA THR A 106 16.42 0.90 -32.66
C THR A 106 15.67 -0.20 -33.39
N LEU A 107 14.46 0.11 -33.87
CA LEU A 107 13.58 -0.82 -34.58
C LEU A 107 13.94 -0.87 -36.07
N ASP A 108 13.38 -1.83 -36.82
CA ASP A 108 13.69 -2.01 -38.24
C ASP A 108 13.13 -0.90 -39.15
N ASP A 109 12.19 -0.09 -38.65
CA ASP A 109 11.70 1.14 -39.28
C ASP A 109 12.56 2.38 -38.96
N GLU A 110 13.76 2.17 -38.39
CA GLU A 110 14.71 3.20 -37.93
C GLU A 110 14.22 4.07 -36.76
N SER A 111 13.00 3.82 -36.27
CA SER A 111 12.50 4.54 -35.11
C SER A 111 13.17 4.02 -33.84
N ARG A 112 13.39 4.94 -32.88
CA ARG A 112 14.15 4.63 -31.67
C ARG A 112 13.25 4.68 -30.45
N TYR A 113 13.42 3.71 -29.56
CA TYR A 113 12.78 3.67 -28.26
C TYR A 113 13.82 3.77 -27.16
N ILE A 114 13.68 4.73 -26.25
CA ILE A 114 14.49 4.81 -25.03
C ILE A 114 13.67 4.26 -23.88
N ALA A 115 14.08 3.10 -23.36
CA ALA A 115 13.42 2.45 -22.26
C ALA A 115 14.12 2.80 -20.94
N PHE A 116 13.37 3.30 -19.96
CA PHE A 116 13.84 3.51 -18.59
C PHE A 116 13.29 2.41 -17.68
N ARG A 117 14.17 1.76 -16.92
CA ARG A 117 13.77 0.75 -15.93
C ARG A 117 13.14 1.42 -14.73
N GLY A 118 12.09 0.79 -14.21
CA GLY A 118 11.58 1.13 -12.90
C GLY A 118 12.45 0.57 -11.77
N THR A 119 11.93 0.71 -10.56
CA THR A 119 12.58 0.21 -9.34
C THR A 119 12.59 -1.31 -9.28
N ASP A 120 13.68 -1.87 -8.78
CA ASP A 120 13.75 -3.26 -8.32
C ASP A 120 13.08 -3.44 -6.95
N ASN A 121 12.97 -4.67 -6.43
CA ASN A 121 12.29 -4.90 -5.15
C ASN A 121 13.10 -4.43 -3.91
N THR A 122 14.16 -3.64 -4.09
CA THR A 122 15.03 -3.16 -3.00
C THR A 122 14.42 -1.96 -2.28
N ILE A 123 14.67 -1.87 -0.97
CA ILE A 123 14.20 -0.73 -0.15
C ILE A 123 14.78 0.61 -0.63
N ILE A 124 16.01 0.60 -1.15
CA ILE A 124 16.68 1.78 -1.70
C ILE A 124 15.90 2.35 -2.89
N GLY A 125 15.50 1.48 -3.82
CA GLY A 125 14.67 1.87 -4.95
C GLY A 125 13.36 2.52 -4.53
N TRP A 126 12.67 1.89 -3.58
CA TRP A 126 11.39 2.39 -3.09
C TRP A 126 11.52 3.70 -2.30
N GLN A 127 12.65 3.93 -1.61
CA GLN A 127 12.93 5.20 -0.95
C GLN A 127 13.02 6.36 -1.96
N GLU A 128 13.70 6.14 -3.09
CA GLU A 128 13.78 7.13 -4.17
C GLU A 128 12.41 7.36 -4.81
N ASP A 129 11.62 6.31 -5.01
CA ASP A 129 10.27 6.40 -5.61
C ASP A 129 9.30 7.25 -4.79
N PHE A 130 9.32 7.14 -3.46
CA PHE A 130 8.55 8.03 -2.59
C PHE A 130 9.10 9.46 -2.56
N GLY A 131 10.37 9.67 -2.93
CA GLY A 131 11.00 10.97 -3.06
C GLY A 131 10.49 11.77 -4.27
N ILE A 132 10.11 11.11 -5.36
CA ILE A 132 9.65 11.71 -6.63
C ILE A 132 8.50 12.72 -6.45
N GLY A 133 7.66 12.49 -5.43
CA GLY A 133 6.54 13.37 -5.10
C GLY A 133 6.90 14.68 -4.38
N SER A 134 8.13 14.79 -3.88
CA SER A 134 8.53 15.82 -2.91
C SER A 134 9.83 16.54 -3.26
N MET A 135 10.64 15.98 -4.16
CA MET A 135 11.89 16.57 -4.64
C MET A 135 12.28 16.01 -6.01
N VAL A 136 13.19 16.73 -6.69
CA VAL A 136 13.92 16.12 -7.81
C VAL A 136 14.84 15.05 -7.25
N VAL A 137 14.71 13.82 -7.76
CA VAL A 137 15.53 12.68 -7.33
C VAL A 137 16.74 12.49 -8.25
N PRO A 138 17.86 11.91 -7.79
CA PRO A 138 19.05 11.69 -8.63
C PRO A 138 18.76 10.96 -9.94
N ALA A 139 17.92 9.91 -9.92
CA ALA A 139 17.57 9.16 -11.14
C ALA A 139 16.88 10.02 -12.22
N GLN A 140 16.11 11.04 -11.83
CA GLN A 140 15.49 12.00 -12.75
C GLN A 140 16.54 12.85 -13.47
N LEU A 141 17.56 13.31 -12.74
CA LEU A 141 18.69 14.06 -13.31
C LEU A 141 19.54 13.17 -14.22
N MET A 142 19.78 11.91 -13.83
CA MET A 142 20.47 10.94 -14.67
C MET A 142 19.69 10.65 -15.95
N ALA A 143 18.36 10.54 -15.90
CA ALA A 143 17.52 10.33 -17.08
C ALA A 143 17.60 11.51 -18.05
N LYS A 144 17.56 12.75 -17.53
CA LYS A 144 17.75 13.96 -18.34
C LYS A 144 19.13 13.96 -19.02
N ASP A 145 20.19 13.79 -18.23
CA ASP A 145 21.58 13.76 -18.71
C ASP A 145 21.80 12.65 -19.76
N TYR A 146 21.16 11.50 -19.55
CA TYR A 146 21.19 10.39 -20.50
C TYR A 146 20.60 10.77 -21.86
N LEU A 147 19.42 11.42 -21.88
CA LEU A 147 18.82 11.91 -23.13
C LEU A 147 19.76 12.91 -23.82
N GLU A 148 20.29 13.88 -23.08
CA GLU A 148 21.15 14.94 -23.62
C GLU A 148 22.46 14.41 -24.22
N ARG A 149 22.99 13.30 -23.69
CA ARG A 149 24.23 12.68 -24.19
C ARG A 149 24.03 11.70 -25.33
N THR A 150 22.90 10.99 -25.35
CA THR A 150 22.71 9.82 -26.23
C THR A 150 21.77 10.07 -27.40
N MET A 151 20.93 11.09 -27.34
CA MET A 151 20.07 11.46 -28.46
C MET A 151 20.87 12.16 -29.56
N GLU A 152 20.81 11.60 -30.75
CA GLU A 152 21.36 12.18 -31.97
C GLU A 152 20.36 13.09 -32.67
N GLU A 153 20.83 14.21 -33.22
CA GLU A 153 20.04 15.14 -34.03
C GLU A 153 19.45 14.48 -35.30
N GLY A 154 18.24 14.90 -35.69
CA GLY A 154 17.55 14.43 -36.89
C GLY A 154 16.92 13.04 -36.77
N LYS A 155 16.81 12.49 -35.55
CA LYS A 155 16.18 11.18 -35.29
C LYS A 155 14.84 11.37 -34.56
N HIS A 156 13.99 10.35 -34.62
CA HIS A 156 12.71 10.33 -33.91
C HIS A 156 12.74 9.33 -32.77
N TYR A 157 12.38 9.80 -31.57
CA TYR A 157 12.42 9.01 -30.34
C TYR A 157 11.04 8.86 -29.73
N ARG A 158 10.70 7.62 -29.39
CA ARG A 158 9.73 7.30 -28.36
C ARG A 158 10.50 7.04 -27.08
N ILE A 159 9.99 7.50 -25.96
CA ILE A 159 10.62 7.25 -24.67
C ILE A 159 9.58 6.75 -23.71
N GLY A 160 9.95 5.85 -22.80
CA GLY A 160 8.98 5.35 -21.84
C GLY A 160 9.56 4.37 -20.85
N GLY A 161 8.71 3.98 -19.92
CA GLY A 161 9.08 3.02 -18.89
C GLY A 161 7.87 2.62 -18.06
N HIS A 162 8.11 1.64 -17.19
CA HIS A 162 7.12 1.14 -16.24
C HIS A 162 7.46 1.62 -14.82
N SER A 163 6.43 1.87 -14.00
CA SER A 163 6.59 2.33 -12.62
C SER A 163 7.47 3.59 -12.57
N LYS A 164 8.50 3.64 -11.72
CA LYS A 164 9.49 4.74 -11.72
C LYS A 164 10.00 5.12 -13.12
N GLY A 165 10.23 4.15 -14.02
CA GLY A 165 10.72 4.41 -15.37
C GLY A 165 9.78 5.30 -16.20
N GLY A 166 8.47 5.21 -15.96
CA GLY A 166 7.48 6.09 -16.59
C GLY A 166 7.60 7.54 -16.09
N ASN A 167 7.90 7.74 -14.80
CA ASN A 167 8.20 9.05 -14.25
C ASN A 167 9.49 9.64 -14.84
N LEU A 168 10.55 8.84 -14.94
CA LEU A 168 11.83 9.24 -15.53
C LEU A 168 11.67 9.68 -17.00
N ALA A 169 10.80 8.99 -17.75
CA ALA A 169 10.47 9.35 -19.12
C ALA A 169 9.79 10.73 -19.20
N ILE A 170 8.78 11.01 -18.37
CA ILE A 170 8.11 12.32 -18.35
C ILE A 170 9.09 13.41 -17.90
N PHE A 171 9.85 13.17 -16.83
CA PHE A 171 10.77 14.16 -16.28
C PHE A 171 11.85 14.55 -17.29
N SER A 172 12.54 13.56 -17.87
CA SER A 172 13.64 13.81 -18.80
C SER A 172 13.14 14.51 -20.06
N ALA A 173 11.98 14.11 -20.60
CA ALA A 173 11.35 14.78 -21.74
C ALA A 173 10.97 16.24 -21.46
N ALA A 174 10.49 16.53 -20.25
CA ALA A 174 10.08 17.88 -19.87
C ALA A 174 11.28 18.80 -19.62
N GLN A 175 12.41 18.26 -19.17
CA GLN A 175 13.56 19.03 -18.70
C GLN A 175 14.75 19.07 -19.67
N CYS A 176 14.75 18.24 -20.72
CA CYS A 176 15.79 18.27 -21.75
C CYS A 176 15.76 19.58 -22.57
N GLU A 177 16.80 19.79 -23.37
CA GLU A 177 16.85 20.89 -24.32
C GLU A 177 15.68 20.84 -25.33
N GLU A 178 15.19 22.02 -25.74
CA GLU A 178 14.03 22.16 -26.64
C GLU A 178 14.25 21.46 -27.98
N LYS A 179 15.47 21.50 -28.52
CA LYS A 179 15.85 20.78 -29.76
C LYS A 179 15.71 19.27 -29.63
N LEU A 180 16.01 18.71 -28.47
CA LEU A 180 15.83 17.28 -28.20
C LEU A 180 14.35 16.98 -27.97
N GLN A 181 13.65 17.87 -27.29
CA GLN A 181 12.22 17.77 -27.04
C GLN A 181 11.43 17.64 -28.36
N ASP A 182 11.81 18.36 -29.42
CA ASP A 182 11.20 18.28 -30.75
C ASP A 182 11.35 16.92 -31.43
N GLN A 183 12.46 16.22 -31.15
CA GLN A 183 12.75 14.88 -31.67
C GLN A 183 11.96 13.76 -30.94
N ILE A 184 11.41 14.07 -29.77
CA ILE A 184 10.54 13.15 -29.03
C ILE A 184 9.15 13.18 -29.67
N ILE A 185 8.69 12.05 -30.18
CA ILE A 185 7.38 11.90 -30.82
C ILE A 185 6.31 11.32 -29.87
N ALA A 186 6.73 10.59 -28.83
CA ALA A 186 5.84 10.06 -27.80
C ALA A 186 6.59 9.79 -26.49
N VAL A 187 5.89 9.96 -25.36
CA VAL A 187 6.37 9.69 -24.00
C VAL A 187 5.38 8.74 -23.33
N TYR A 188 5.78 7.53 -22.97
CA TYR A 188 4.90 6.55 -22.34
C TYR A 188 5.19 6.46 -20.84
N ASN A 189 4.15 6.72 -20.05
CA ASN A 189 4.17 6.47 -18.61
C ASN A 189 3.27 5.27 -18.31
N ASN A 190 3.88 4.09 -18.12
CA ASN A 190 3.15 2.86 -17.82
C ASN A 190 3.10 2.67 -16.30
N ASP A 191 1.99 3.10 -15.70
CA ASP A 191 1.69 3.02 -14.27
C ASP A 191 2.77 3.62 -13.35
N GLY A 192 3.49 4.61 -13.86
CA GLY A 192 4.45 5.39 -13.09
C GLY A 192 3.81 6.61 -12.43
N PRO A 193 4.31 7.04 -11.26
CA PRO A 193 3.82 8.23 -10.60
C PRO A 193 4.01 9.46 -11.50
N GLY A 194 3.09 10.41 -11.41
CA GLY A 194 3.19 11.67 -12.12
C GLY A 194 4.26 12.61 -11.56
N LEU A 195 4.30 13.83 -12.08
CA LEU A 195 5.22 14.88 -11.61
C LEU A 195 4.47 15.89 -10.75
N SER A 196 5.02 16.19 -9.58
CA SER A 196 4.48 17.28 -8.76
C SER A 196 4.76 18.63 -9.43
N ALA A 197 3.71 19.44 -9.61
CA ALA A 197 3.83 20.83 -10.08
C ALA A 197 4.61 21.73 -9.10
N ASP A 198 4.84 21.27 -7.86
CA ASP A 198 5.70 21.93 -6.89
C ASP A 198 7.20 21.78 -7.23
N ILE A 199 7.54 20.83 -8.11
CA ILE A 199 8.92 20.42 -8.44
C ILE A 199 9.30 20.85 -9.85
N ILE A 200 8.36 20.76 -10.80
CA ILE A 200 8.61 21.03 -12.22
C ILE A 200 7.79 22.23 -12.71
N PRO A 201 8.40 23.20 -13.42
CA PRO A 201 7.67 24.32 -14.02
C PRO A 201 6.53 23.84 -14.93
N LYS A 202 5.35 24.45 -14.78
CA LYS A 202 4.14 24.04 -15.50
C LYS A 202 4.30 24.16 -17.02
N GLU A 203 5.08 25.14 -17.47
CA GLU A 203 5.33 25.43 -18.89
C GLU A 203 6.09 24.27 -19.55
N ARG A 204 7.08 23.71 -18.84
CA ARG A 204 7.87 22.57 -19.31
C ARG A 204 7.02 21.32 -19.47
N LEU A 205 6.16 21.05 -18.50
CA LEU A 205 5.23 19.92 -18.56
C LEU A 205 4.16 20.12 -19.65
N ALA A 206 3.64 21.34 -19.79
CA ALA A 206 2.66 21.68 -20.83
C ALA A 206 3.23 21.46 -22.25
N ALA A 207 4.52 21.77 -22.45
CA ALA A 207 5.19 21.61 -23.74
C ALA A 207 5.24 20.15 -24.22
N ILE A 208 5.40 19.17 -23.31
CA ILE A 208 5.35 17.74 -23.67
C ILE A 208 3.96 17.10 -23.57
N ARG A 209 2.96 17.74 -22.95
CA ARG A 209 1.73 17.03 -22.56
C ARG A 209 1.03 16.29 -23.70
N LYS A 210 1.03 16.86 -24.91
CA LYS A 210 0.44 16.25 -26.12
C LYS A 210 1.18 14.99 -26.60
N LYS A 211 2.43 14.83 -26.21
CA LYS A 211 3.29 13.68 -26.52
C LYS A 211 3.18 12.58 -25.45
N VAL A 212 2.69 12.93 -24.25
CA VAL A 212 2.55 11.98 -23.13
C VAL A 212 1.32 11.10 -23.32
N CYS A 213 1.53 9.79 -23.26
CA CYS A 213 0.51 8.77 -23.13
C CYS A 213 0.67 8.09 -21.76
N TRP A 214 -0.21 8.43 -20.84
CA TRP A 214 -0.23 7.89 -19.49
C TRP A 214 -1.23 6.74 -19.40
N ILE A 215 -0.72 5.56 -19.08
CA ILE A 215 -1.44 4.29 -19.10
C ILE A 215 -1.41 3.71 -17.69
N VAL A 216 -2.56 3.33 -17.14
CA VAL A 216 -2.68 2.72 -15.81
C VAL A 216 -3.60 1.49 -15.86
N PRO A 217 -3.44 0.50 -14.98
CA PRO A 217 -4.44 -0.53 -14.76
C PRO A 217 -5.69 0.02 -14.05
N GLU A 218 -6.79 -0.72 -14.09
CA GLU A 218 -8.06 -0.35 -13.44
C GLU A 218 -7.95 -0.24 -11.92
N PHE A 219 -6.95 -0.88 -11.30
CA PHE A 219 -6.50 -0.60 -9.95
C PHE A 219 -5.04 -0.10 -9.98
N SER A 220 -4.86 1.21 -9.92
CA SER A 220 -3.56 1.86 -9.89
C SER A 220 -3.49 2.82 -8.71
N ILE A 221 -2.64 2.52 -7.72
CA ILE A 221 -2.32 3.48 -6.67
C ILE A 221 -1.04 4.23 -7.06
N ILE A 222 0.01 3.50 -7.44
CA ILE A 222 1.33 4.06 -7.76
C ILE A 222 1.25 5.04 -8.94
N GLY A 223 0.65 4.62 -10.06
CA GLY A 223 0.51 5.48 -11.23
C GLY A 223 -0.26 6.75 -10.96
N THR A 224 -1.27 6.69 -10.09
CA THR A 224 -2.11 7.83 -9.72
C THR A 224 -1.52 8.79 -8.69
N LEU A 225 -0.33 8.50 -8.14
CA LEU A 225 0.35 9.44 -7.25
C LEU A 225 0.84 10.66 -8.04
N PHE A 226 0.62 11.86 -7.49
CA PHE A 226 1.02 13.14 -8.08
C PHE A 226 0.49 13.35 -9.52
N PRO A 227 -0.82 13.21 -9.74
CA PRO A 227 -1.38 13.16 -11.08
C PRO A 227 -1.17 14.48 -11.84
N CYS A 228 -0.67 14.39 -13.07
CA CYS A 228 -0.56 15.52 -14.01
C CYS A 228 -1.82 15.69 -14.88
N GLY A 229 -2.99 15.29 -14.36
CA GLY A 229 -4.26 15.22 -15.08
C GLY A 229 -4.95 13.87 -14.89
N MET A 230 -5.76 13.46 -15.85
CA MET A 230 -6.33 12.11 -15.90
C MET A 230 -5.42 11.19 -16.73
N PRO A 231 -5.34 9.89 -16.40
CA PRO A 231 -4.74 8.90 -17.28
C PRO A 231 -5.37 8.94 -18.67
N ASP A 232 -4.55 8.78 -19.71
CA ASP A 232 -5.02 8.75 -21.10
C ASP A 232 -5.67 7.40 -21.44
N ARG A 233 -5.29 6.33 -20.72
CA ARG A 233 -5.75 4.96 -20.90
C ARG A 233 -5.83 4.23 -19.57
N ILE A 234 -6.95 3.55 -19.33
CA ILE A 234 -7.14 2.66 -18.17
C ILE A 234 -7.32 1.25 -18.71
N LEU A 235 -6.53 0.29 -18.25
CA LEU A 235 -6.48 -1.07 -18.79
C LEU A 235 -7.06 -2.08 -17.80
N GLY A 236 -7.71 -3.12 -18.30
CA GLY A 236 -8.08 -4.27 -17.48
C GLY A 236 -6.85 -5.08 -17.06
N SER A 237 -6.97 -5.81 -15.94
CA SER A 237 -5.93 -6.75 -15.48
C SER A 237 -6.52 -8.13 -15.18
N ASP A 238 -5.71 -9.18 -15.34
CA ASP A 238 -6.06 -10.55 -14.95
C ASP A 238 -5.82 -10.82 -13.43
N THR A 239 -5.42 -9.80 -12.67
CA THR A 239 -5.18 -9.88 -11.22
C THR A 239 -5.94 -8.80 -10.45
N ASP A 240 -5.99 -8.91 -9.12
CA ASP A 240 -6.69 -7.95 -8.26
C ASP A 240 -5.71 -7.08 -7.44
N GLY A 241 -6.12 -5.86 -7.13
CA GLY A 241 -5.42 -4.97 -6.21
C GLY A 241 -4.03 -4.54 -6.71
N LEU A 242 -3.06 -4.44 -5.80
CA LEU A 242 -1.70 -3.97 -6.13
C LEU A 242 -0.97 -4.85 -7.14
N MET A 243 -1.36 -6.12 -7.29
CA MET A 243 -0.73 -7.01 -8.26
C MET A 243 -0.97 -6.56 -9.70
N GLN A 244 -1.99 -5.71 -9.93
CA GLN A 244 -2.23 -5.10 -11.23
C GLN A 244 -1.10 -4.14 -11.66
N HIS A 245 -0.26 -3.68 -10.73
CA HIS A 245 0.94 -2.91 -11.07
C HIS A 245 1.91 -3.70 -11.94
N ASP A 246 1.87 -5.04 -11.90
CA ASP A 246 2.70 -5.83 -12.80
C ASP A 246 2.14 -5.77 -14.24
N ILE A 247 2.93 -5.16 -15.15
CA ILE A 247 2.62 -5.00 -16.58
C ILE A 247 2.30 -6.34 -17.29
N TYR A 248 2.79 -7.48 -16.79
CA TYR A 248 2.49 -8.80 -17.35
C TYR A 248 1.04 -9.25 -17.10
N THR A 249 0.31 -8.57 -16.22
CA THR A 249 -1.08 -8.85 -15.88
C THR A 249 -2.08 -8.08 -16.75
N TRP A 250 -1.62 -7.12 -17.55
CA TRP A 250 -2.50 -6.22 -18.29
C TRP A 250 -3.14 -6.92 -19.49
N GLN A 251 -4.45 -6.74 -19.63
CA GLN A 251 -5.27 -7.43 -20.61
C GLN A 251 -5.06 -6.84 -22.01
N ILE A 252 -4.72 -7.73 -22.93
CA ILE A 252 -4.50 -7.44 -24.35
C ILE A 252 -5.41 -8.35 -25.17
N GLU A 253 -6.02 -7.77 -26.20
CA GLU A 253 -6.83 -8.48 -27.18
C GLU A 253 -6.25 -8.21 -28.57
N GLY A 254 -5.63 -9.24 -29.14
CA GLY A 254 -4.93 -9.09 -30.38
C GLY A 254 -3.76 -8.10 -30.31
N ASP A 255 -3.83 -7.00 -31.08
CA ASP A 255 -2.83 -5.91 -31.09
C ASP A 255 -3.30 -4.65 -30.35
N THR A 256 -4.44 -4.74 -29.63
CA THR A 256 -5.01 -3.65 -28.85
C THR A 256 -5.03 -3.97 -27.35
N VAL A 257 -5.10 -2.94 -26.53
CA VAL A 257 -5.25 -3.07 -25.08
C VAL A 257 -6.72 -3.08 -24.70
N CYS A 258 -7.08 -3.85 -23.68
CA CYS A 258 -8.45 -3.94 -23.18
C CYS A 258 -8.74 -2.74 -22.27
N GLU A 259 -9.28 -1.66 -22.84
CA GLU A 259 -9.55 -0.42 -22.10
C GLU A 259 -10.79 -0.55 -21.20
N LYS A 260 -10.72 0.15 -20.06
CA LYS A 260 -11.82 0.36 -19.10
C LYS A 260 -12.16 1.83 -19.06
N GLU A 261 -13.42 2.14 -18.75
CA GLU A 261 -13.87 3.54 -18.68
C GLU A 261 -13.39 4.25 -17.41
N THR A 262 -13.26 3.54 -16.30
CA THR A 262 -12.93 4.13 -15.00
C THR A 262 -12.04 3.22 -14.18
N LEU A 263 -11.28 3.83 -13.25
CA LEU A 263 -10.61 3.11 -12.16
C LEU A 263 -11.66 2.40 -11.31
N THR A 264 -11.32 1.25 -10.74
CA THR A 264 -12.16 0.53 -9.78
C THR A 264 -12.56 1.42 -8.60
N GLU A 265 -13.72 1.16 -7.99
CA GLU A 265 -14.25 2.01 -6.91
C GLU A 265 -13.30 2.09 -5.71
N ASN A 266 -12.69 0.96 -5.35
CA ASN A 266 -11.70 0.87 -4.28
C ASN A 266 -10.45 1.70 -4.59
N CYS A 267 -9.97 1.66 -5.84
CA CYS A 267 -8.85 2.49 -6.28
C CYS A 267 -9.17 3.98 -6.14
N ARG A 268 -10.33 4.43 -6.61
CA ARG A 268 -10.74 5.85 -6.50
C ARG A 268 -10.79 6.32 -5.04
N PHE A 269 -11.23 5.45 -4.13
CA PHE A 269 -11.23 5.75 -2.70
C PHE A 269 -9.80 5.96 -2.16
N TYR A 270 -8.85 5.07 -2.49
CA TYR A 270 -7.46 5.23 -2.10
C TYR A 270 -6.83 6.48 -2.72
N VAL A 271 -7.08 6.75 -3.99
CA VAL A 271 -6.59 7.96 -4.68
C VAL A 271 -7.06 9.22 -3.97
N GLN A 272 -8.35 9.33 -3.62
CA GLN A 272 -8.89 10.48 -2.90
C GLN A 272 -8.19 10.72 -1.55
N ILE A 273 -7.81 9.64 -0.87
CA ILE A 273 -7.08 9.70 0.39
C ILE A 273 -5.68 10.30 0.17
N PHE A 274 -4.95 9.82 -0.85
CA PHE A 274 -3.62 10.34 -1.17
C PHE A 274 -3.65 11.76 -1.70
N ASP A 275 -4.57 12.08 -2.61
CA ASP A 275 -4.71 13.44 -3.14
C ASP A 275 -4.94 14.44 -2.00
N THR A 276 -5.78 14.08 -1.04
CA THR A 276 -6.03 14.93 0.13
C THR A 276 -4.78 15.06 1.01
N TRP A 277 -4.05 13.96 1.22
CA TRP A 277 -2.81 13.98 2.00
C TRP A 277 -1.71 14.81 1.33
N ILE A 278 -1.43 14.53 0.05
CA ILE A 278 -0.46 15.24 -0.79
C ILE A 278 -0.80 16.73 -0.77
N THR A 279 -2.04 17.10 -1.07
CA THR A 279 -2.46 18.52 -1.14
C THR A 279 -2.36 19.23 0.21
N SER A 280 -2.59 18.52 1.33
CA SER A 280 -2.58 19.14 2.67
C SER A 280 -1.20 19.17 3.35
N ALA A 281 -0.24 18.41 2.85
CA ALA A 281 1.13 18.33 3.35
C ALA A 281 2.07 19.25 2.55
N THR A 282 2.92 20.01 3.26
CA THR A 282 4.00 20.80 2.62
C THR A 282 5.07 19.88 2.05
N LEU A 283 5.87 20.36 1.08
CA LEU A 283 7.00 19.59 0.53
C LEU A 283 7.93 19.04 1.62
N GLU A 284 8.25 19.86 2.63
CA GLU A 284 9.08 19.44 3.77
C GLU A 284 8.41 18.34 4.62
N GLN A 285 7.08 18.38 4.78
CA GLN A 285 6.34 17.32 5.47
C GLN A 285 6.34 16.02 4.67
N ARG A 286 6.17 16.09 3.34
CA ARG A 286 6.24 14.91 2.47
C ARG A 286 7.65 14.30 2.48
N LYS A 287 8.71 15.11 2.37
CA LYS A 287 10.12 14.66 2.48
C LYS A 287 10.43 13.99 3.83
N THR A 288 10.07 14.66 4.93
CA THR A 288 10.32 14.14 6.28
C THR A 288 9.63 12.80 6.47
N PHE A 289 8.37 12.70 6.03
CA PHE A 289 7.61 11.47 6.08
C PHE A 289 8.25 10.32 5.27
N THR A 290 8.63 10.57 4.02
CA THR A 290 9.31 9.58 3.19
C THR A 290 10.57 9.06 3.88
N LYS A 291 11.40 9.97 4.39
CA LYS A 291 12.62 9.61 5.12
C LYS A 291 12.31 8.76 6.35
N ASP A 292 11.44 9.23 7.24
CA ASP A 292 11.13 8.58 8.51
C ASP A 292 10.51 7.18 8.29
N PHE A 293 9.71 7.00 7.24
CA PHE A 293 9.12 5.71 6.88
C PHE A 293 10.19 4.68 6.45
N PHE A 294 11.10 5.07 5.55
CA PHE A 294 12.14 4.16 5.06
C PHE A 294 13.25 3.90 6.09
N ASP A 295 13.58 4.89 6.92
CA ASP A 295 14.50 4.71 8.05
C ASP A 295 13.95 3.68 9.05
N ALA A 296 12.64 3.70 9.32
CA ALA A 296 11.97 2.72 10.17
C ALA A 296 11.97 1.31 9.55
N LEU A 297 11.75 1.19 8.23
CA LEU A 297 11.81 -0.10 7.53
C LEU A 297 13.23 -0.69 7.55
N LYS A 298 14.27 0.14 7.32
CA LYS A 298 15.68 -0.29 7.41
C LYS A 298 16.05 -0.73 8.83
N ALA A 299 15.61 0.00 9.85
CA ALA A 299 15.82 -0.37 11.25
C ALA A 299 15.11 -1.69 11.63
N GLY A 300 14.02 -2.03 10.95
CA GLY A 300 13.30 -3.30 11.09
C GLY A 300 13.96 -4.51 10.42
N GLY A 301 15.07 -4.32 9.70
CA GLY A 301 15.85 -5.40 9.09
C GLY A 301 15.26 -5.99 7.80
N ALA A 302 14.25 -5.36 7.20
CA ALA A 302 13.77 -5.75 5.88
C ALA A 302 14.86 -5.46 4.83
N ALA A 303 15.02 -6.34 3.85
CA ALA A 303 15.93 -6.14 2.71
C ALA A 303 15.17 -5.84 1.41
N THR A 304 13.95 -6.37 1.31
CA THR A 304 13.08 -6.21 0.12
C THR A 304 11.68 -5.78 0.50
N MET A 305 10.97 -5.17 -0.45
CA MET A 305 9.57 -4.79 -0.24
C MET A 305 8.64 -6.00 -0.14
N ASP A 306 8.93 -7.11 -0.82
CA ASP A 306 8.10 -8.32 -0.74
C ASP A 306 7.99 -8.86 0.70
N GLU A 307 9.06 -8.75 1.48
CA GLU A 307 9.09 -9.11 2.91
C GLU A 307 8.17 -8.21 3.75
N VAL A 308 8.02 -6.94 3.36
CA VAL A 308 7.11 -5.98 3.99
C VAL A 308 5.65 -6.27 3.59
N TRP A 309 5.41 -6.83 2.41
CA TRP A 309 4.08 -6.98 1.80
C TRP A 309 3.38 -8.30 2.15
N GLY A 310 4.12 -9.32 2.63
CA GLY A 310 3.57 -10.62 3.05
C GLY A 310 2.63 -10.60 4.27
N GLY A 311 2.41 -9.44 4.87
CA GLY A 311 1.61 -9.26 6.09
C GLY A 311 0.11 -9.08 5.86
N GLY A 312 -0.60 -10.11 5.40
CA GLY A 312 -2.02 -10.44 5.70
C GLY A 312 -3.17 -9.44 5.43
N LEU A 313 -2.90 -8.17 5.18
CA LEU A 313 -3.83 -7.18 4.62
C LEU A 313 -3.45 -7.00 3.15
N ASP A 314 -4.41 -6.67 2.30
CA ASP A 314 -4.20 -6.31 0.89
C ASP A 314 -3.07 -5.28 0.82
N GLY A 315 -1.83 -5.68 0.50
CA GLY A 315 -0.55 -5.11 0.97
C GLY A 315 -0.40 -3.58 1.09
N PHE A 316 -1.22 -2.82 0.39
CA PHE A 316 -1.42 -1.40 0.57
C PHE A 316 -2.02 -0.99 1.92
N GLY A 317 -2.96 -1.76 2.49
CA GLY A 317 -3.50 -1.54 3.83
C GLY A 317 -2.42 -1.63 4.91
N THR A 318 -1.41 -2.49 4.71
CA THR A 318 -0.22 -2.58 5.56
C THR A 318 0.66 -1.34 5.43
N ILE A 319 0.85 -0.80 4.21
CA ILE A 319 1.53 0.50 4.01
C ILE A 319 0.79 1.59 4.79
N LEU A 320 -0.52 1.70 4.61
CA LEU A 320 -1.36 2.69 5.30
C LEU A 320 -1.29 2.55 6.83
N LEU A 321 -1.22 1.33 7.36
CA LEU A 321 -0.99 1.08 8.78
C LEU A 321 0.41 1.47 9.23
N SER A 322 1.46 1.15 8.48
CA SER A 322 2.83 1.54 8.80
C SER A 322 3.01 3.06 8.78
N ILE A 323 2.31 3.74 7.86
CA ILE A 323 2.18 5.20 7.80
C ILE A 323 1.55 5.76 9.08
N ILE A 324 0.53 5.09 9.61
CA ILE A 324 -0.16 5.44 10.87
C ILE A 324 0.74 5.20 12.10
N HIS A 325 1.72 4.30 12.04
CA HIS A 325 2.56 3.92 13.18
C HIS A 325 3.90 4.69 13.30
N SER A 326 4.26 5.60 12.39
CA SER A 326 5.51 6.38 12.49
C SER A 326 5.49 7.51 13.56
N GLU A 327 6.67 7.98 13.98
CA GLU A 327 6.94 8.75 15.21
C GLU A 327 6.28 10.16 15.36
N ARG A 328 6.46 10.77 16.54
CA ARG A 328 5.73 11.90 17.15
C ARG A 328 5.47 13.15 16.27
N LYS A 329 6.26 13.46 15.24
CA LYS A 329 6.00 14.61 14.34
C LYS A 329 4.93 14.32 13.28
N THR A 330 4.63 13.04 13.01
CA THR A 330 3.63 12.57 12.04
C THR A 330 2.19 12.67 12.56
N LYS A 331 1.97 12.89 13.86
CA LYS A 331 0.64 12.94 14.49
C LYS A 331 -0.29 14.03 13.92
N ILE A 332 0.25 15.17 13.48
CA ILE A 332 -0.54 16.24 12.87
C ILE A 332 -1.01 15.84 11.46
N VAL A 333 -0.12 15.17 10.72
CA VAL A 333 -0.38 14.68 9.37
C VAL A 333 -1.39 13.52 9.41
N ILE A 334 -1.24 12.61 10.38
CA ILE A 334 -2.17 11.50 10.64
C ILE A 334 -3.53 12.03 11.12
N ALA A 335 -3.57 13.05 11.97
CA ALA A 335 -4.84 13.65 12.41
C ALA A 335 -5.61 14.27 11.23
N LYS A 336 -4.92 14.95 10.31
CA LYS A 336 -5.52 15.46 9.07
C LYS A 336 -5.99 14.32 8.16
N PHE A 337 -5.18 13.29 8.01
CA PHE A 337 -5.50 12.10 7.22
C PHE A 337 -6.75 11.36 7.75
N ILE A 338 -6.82 11.12 9.05
CA ILE A 338 -7.98 10.50 9.72
C ILE A 338 -9.20 11.43 9.63
N HIS A 339 -9.02 12.74 9.80
CA HIS A 339 -10.12 13.69 9.66
C HIS A 339 -10.73 13.67 8.25
N SER A 340 -9.88 13.60 7.21
CA SER A 340 -10.31 13.48 5.81
C SER A 340 -10.94 12.12 5.50
N PHE A 341 -10.44 11.04 6.07
CA PHE A 341 -11.06 9.72 6.00
C PHE A 341 -12.50 9.76 6.58
N VAL A 342 -12.66 10.34 7.77
CA VAL A 342 -13.97 10.49 8.43
C VAL A 342 -14.89 11.44 7.66
N SER A 343 -14.37 12.51 7.03
CA SER A 343 -15.20 13.42 6.24
C SER A 343 -15.73 12.76 4.97
N ASN A 344 -14.94 11.92 4.31
CA ASN A 344 -15.37 11.20 3.10
C ASN A 344 -16.38 10.09 3.40
N CYS A 345 -16.37 9.51 4.61
CA CYS A 345 -17.43 8.61 5.06
C CYS A 345 -18.80 9.29 5.28
N LYS A 346 -18.88 10.62 5.34
CA LYS A 346 -20.17 11.35 5.53
C LYS A 346 -21.12 11.26 4.33
N ASN A 347 -20.63 10.80 3.18
CA ASN A 347 -21.44 10.57 1.97
C ASN A 347 -22.11 9.18 1.96
N ILE A 348 -21.88 8.36 2.99
CA ILE A 348 -22.58 7.09 3.18
C ILE A 348 -23.94 7.40 3.82
N ASP A 349 -25.04 6.93 3.22
CA ASP A 349 -26.40 7.20 3.69
C ASP A 349 -26.63 6.60 5.10
N PHE A 350 -26.45 7.45 6.11
CA PHE A 350 -26.47 7.10 7.53
C PHE A 350 -27.84 6.57 7.98
N LYS A 351 -28.92 6.88 7.25
CA LYS A 351 -30.28 6.41 7.57
C LYS A 351 -30.46 4.91 7.31
N GLU A 352 -29.78 4.34 6.33
CA GLU A 352 -29.80 2.88 6.09
C GLU A 352 -28.84 2.13 7.00
N ALA A 353 -27.69 2.73 7.32
CA ALA A 353 -26.69 2.16 8.22
C ALA A 353 -27.24 1.91 9.64
N VAL A 354 -28.07 2.82 10.16
CA VAL A 354 -28.64 2.73 11.53
C VAL A 354 -29.72 1.63 11.67
N ARG A 355 -30.22 1.05 10.57
CA ARG A 355 -31.30 0.04 10.61
C ARG A 355 -30.85 -1.37 10.94
N SER A 356 -29.57 -1.71 10.76
CA SER A 356 -29.04 -3.02 11.16
C SER A 356 -28.41 -2.94 12.55
N ARG A 357 -28.74 -3.92 13.39
CA ARG A 357 -28.24 -4.00 14.77
C ARG A 357 -26.73 -4.21 14.79
N GLU A 358 -26.21 -4.87 13.76
CA GLU A 358 -24.80 -5.14 13.52
C GLU A 358 -24.01 -3.87 13.15
N ILE A 359 -24.53 -3.01 12.25
CA ILE A 359 -23.86 -1.74 11.90
C ILE A 359 -23.93 -0.74 13.06
N LEU A 360 -25.03 -0.72 13.83
CA LEU A 360 -25.11 0.11 15.04
C LEU A 360 -24.07 -0.31 16.09
N GLN A 361 -23.93 -1.62 16.34
CA GLN A 361 -22.91 -2.15 17.24
C GLN A 361 -21.49 -1.85 16.74
N ALA A 362 -21.24 -2.04 15.45
CA ALA A 362 -19.96 -1.72 14.85
C ALA A 362 -19.66 -0.20 14.91
N GLY A 363 -20.65 0.66 14.65
CA GLY A 363 -20.52 2.11 14.77
C GLY A 363 -20.21 2.57 16.20
N LEU A 364 -20.84 1.94 17.21
CA LEU A 364 -20.53 2.20 18.62
C LEU A 364 -19.10 1.76 19.00
N LEU A 365 -18.64 0.60 18.48
CA LEU A 365 -17.27 0.12 18.67
C LEU A 365 -16.25 1.01 17.95
N PHE A 366 -16.60 1.54 16.78
CA PHE A 366 -15.78 2.50 16.03
C PHE A 366 -15.63 3.82 16.79
N ALA A 367 -16.74 4.37 17.31
CA ALA A 367 -16.73 5.56 18.14
C ALA A 367 -15.93 5.36 19.44
N ALA A 368 -16.07 4.19 20.08
CA ALA A 368 -15.26 3.83 21.24
C ALA A 368 -13.77 3.77 20.88
N GLY A 369 -13.41 3.12 19.77
CA GLY A 369 -12.03 3.06 19.30
C GLY A 369 -11.41 4.44 19.04
N LEU A 370 -12.17 5.36 18.44
CA LEU A 370 -11.74 6.76 18.25
C LEU A 370 -11.53 7.49 19.59
N ILE A 371 -12.39 7.28 20.59
CA ILE A 371 -12.23 7.88 21.92
C ILE A 371 -10.95 7.37 22.60
N PHE A 372 -10.62 6.08 22.45
CA PHE A 372 -9.36 5.50 22.95
C PHE A 372 -8.13 6.07 22.25
N ILE A 373 -8.22 6.38 20.95
CA ILE A 373 -7.13 6.99 20.18
C ILE A 373 -6.93 8.47 20.54
N ILE A 374 -8.03 9.24 20.60
CA ILE A 374 -7.98 10.70 20.79
C ILE A 374 -7.73 11.07 22.25
N PHE A 375 -8.31 10.32 23.19
CA PHE A 375 -8.25 10.61 24.63
C PHE A 375 -7.88 9.36 25.45
N PRO A 376 -6.69 8.76 25.26
CA PRO A 376 -6.34 7.46 25.83
C PRO A 376 -6.44 7.42 27.36
N GLU A 377 -5.93 8.43 28.07
CA GLU A 377 -6.03 8.49 29.53
C GLU A 377 -7.46 8.66 30.03
N ALA A 378 -8.26 9.50 29.35
CA ALA A 378 -9.65 9.73 29.76
C ALA A 378 -10.52 8.49 29.49
N ALA A 379 -10.28 7.81 28.38
CA ALA A 379 -10.93 6.57 28.00
C ALA A 379 -10.67 5.46 29.02
N LEU A 380 -9.41 5.24 29.40
CA LEU A 380 -9.04 4.29 30.45
C LEU A 380 -9.70 4.61 31.78
N ARG A 381 -9.62 5.86 32.24
CA ARG A 381 -10.23 6.26 33.52
C ARG A 381 -11.75 6.03 33.50
N LEU A 382 -12.41 6.31 32.39
CA LEU A 382 -13.85 6.09 32.25
C LEU A 382 -14.19 4.59 32.34
N VAL A 383 -13.45 3.74 31.63
CA VAL A 383 -13.61 2.28 31.68
C VAL A 383 -13.36 1.74 33.09
N GLY A 384 -12.31 2.21 33.75
CA GLY A 384 -12.01 1.89 35.15
C GLY A 384 -13.15 2.20 36.11
N ARG A 385 -13.77 3.38 35.96
CA ARG A 385 -14.94 3.78 36.78
C ARG A 385 -16.13 2.86 36.54
N PHE A 386 -16.42 2.53 35.28
CA PHE A 386 -17.52 1.63 34.94
C PHE A 386 -17.29 0.20 35.46
N LEU A 387 -16.10 -0.35 35.28
CA LEU A 387 -15.75 -1.68 35.78
C LEU A 387 -15.75 -1.73 37.30
N GLY A 388 -15.17 -0.71 37.96
CA GLY A 388 -15.19 -0.60 39.41
C GLY A 388 -16.61 -0.50 39.97
N MET A 389 -17.48 0.29 39.35
CA MET A 389 -18.89 0.38 39.72
C MET A 389 -19.63 -0.95 39.55
N ALA A 390 -19.35 -1.69 38.47
CA ALA A 390 -19.93 -3.01 38.26
C ALA A 390 -19.50 -4.02 39.34
N VAL A 391 -18.23 -3.99 39.77
CA VAL A 391 -17.73 -4.83 40.87
C VAL A 391 -18.37 -4.44 42.20
N ILE A 392 -18.56 -3.15 42.47
CA ILE A 392 -19.27 -2.66 43.67
C ILE A 392 -20.72 -3.15 43.69
N ILE A 393 -21.45 -3.01 42.58
CA ILE A 393 -22.85 -3.47 42.46
C ILE A 393 -22.94 -4.99 42.62
N PHE A 394 -22.03 -5.74 42.00
CA PHE A 394 -21.99 -7.21 42.13
C PHE A 394 -21.72 -7.65 43.57
N SER A 395 -20.73 -7.03 44.22
CA SER A 395 -20.37 -7.31 45.61
C SER A 395 -21.53 -6.97 46.55
N GLY A 396 -22.22 -5.84 46.33
CA GLY A 396 -23.42 -5.46 47.08
C GLY A 396 -24.56 -6.47 46.91
N ARG A 397 -24.78 -6.98 45.70
CA ARG A 397 -25.73 -8.08 45.46
C ARG A 397 -25.34 -9.36 46.21
N LYS A 398 -24.06 -9.69 46.29
CA LYS A 398 -23.57 -10.86 47.05
C LYS A 398 -23.72 -10.70 48.56
N VAL A 399 -23.54 -9.49 49.08
CA VAL A 399 -23.86 -9.15 50.47
C VAL A 399 -25.34 -9.42 50.75
N LEU A 400 -26.24 -8.90 49.92
CA LEU A 400 -27.69 -9.11 50.07
C LEU A 400 -28.08 -10.59 49.96
N GLN A 401 -27.53 -11.32 48.98
CA GLN A 401 -27.79 -12.77 48.83
C GLN A 401 -27.30 -13.59 50.03
N CYS A 402 -26.13 -13.27 50.60
CA CYS A 402 -25.67 -13.93 51.83
C CYS A 402 -26.53 -13.54 53.02
N ALA A 403 -26.95 -12.28 53.13
CA ALA A 403 -27.76 -11.77 54.23
C ALA A 403 -29.14 -12.44 54.33
N VAL A 404 -29.77 -12.75 53.18
CA VAL A 404 -31.12 -13.36 53.12
C VAL A 404 -31.08 -14.91 53.12
N ASN A 405 -29.91 -15.54 52.94
CA ASN A 405 -29.81 -16.99 52.95
C ASN A 405 -29.76 -17.54 54.39
N ASP A 406 -30.80 -18.28 54.78
CA ASP A 406 -30.95 -18.88 56.11
C ASP A 406 -30.27 -20.26 56.25
N GLY A 407 -29.78 -20.84 55.13
CA GLY A 407 -29.10 -22.13 55.12
C GLY A 407 -27.58 -22.06 55.37
N ILE A 408 -27.03 -20.89 55.71
CA ILE A 408 -25.59 -20.68 55.94
C ILE A 408 -25.35 -20.41 57.43
N ASP A 409 -24.36 -21.11 58.00
CA ASP A 409 -23.92 -20.88 59.38
C ASP A 409 -23.60 -19.40 59.66
N LYS A 410 -23.96 -18.92 60.86
CA LYS A 410 -23.86 -17.51 61.25
C LYS A 410 -22.43 -16.97 61.13
N LYS A 411 -21.43 -17.76 61.53
CA LYS A 411 -20.00 -17.34 61.50
C LYS A 411 -19.48 -17.31 60.06
N GLN A 412 -19.91 -18.25 59.22
CA GLN A 412 -19.59 -18.23 57.78
C GLN A 412 -20.25 -17.06 57.04
N LYS A 413 -21.50 -16.74 57.41
CA LYS A 413 -22.27 -15.62 56.85
C LYS A 413 -21.61 -14.28 57.15
N GLU A 414 -21.16 -14.08 58.39
CA GLU A 414 -20.42 -12.89 58.82
C GLU A 414 -19.10 -12.72 58.04
N HIS A 415 -18.29 -13.77 57.94
CA HIS A 415 -17.01 -13.72 57.21
C HIS A 415 -17.21 -13.41 55.72
N ARG A 416 -18.23 -14.01 55.08
CA ARG A 416 -18.56 -13.74 53.67
C ARG A 416 -19.02 -12.31 53.46
N ILE A 417 -19.90 -11.78 54.32
CA ILE A 417 -20.37 -10.39 54.20
C ILE A 417 -19.20 -9.41 54.38
N LEU A 418 -18.35 -9.61 55.40
CA LEU A 418 -17.16 -8.79 55.63
C LEU A 418 -16.20 -8.80 54.43
N SER A 419 -15.98 -9.96 53.80
CA SER A 419 -15.12 -10.05 52.62
C SER A 419 -15.64 -9.24 51.42
N TRP A 420 -16.95 -9.23 51.19
CA TRP A 420 -17.56 -8.44 50.11
C TRP A 420 -17.63 -6.95 50.43
N LEU A 421 -17.83 -6.57 51.70
CA LEU A 421 -17.75 -5.17 52.13
C LEU A 421 -16.32 -4.63 51.99
N ALA A 422 -15.31 -5.42 52.37
CA ALA A 422 -13.91 -5.07 52.15
C ALA A 422 -13.60 -4.90 50.65
N ALA A 423 -14.14 -5.77 49.79
CA ALA A 423 -14.01 -5.64 48.35
C ALA A 423 -14.65 -4.34 47.81
N ILE A 424 -15.81 -3.94 48.33
CA ILE A 424 -16.45 -2.65 47.98
C ILE A 424 -15.54 -1.48 48.38
N CYS A 425 -15.04 -1.45 49.62
CA CYS A 425 -14.17 -0.36 50.09
C CYS A 425 -12.88 -0.25 49.28
N VAL A 426 -12.24 -1.38 48.95
CA VAL A 426 -11.05 -1.41 48.10
C VAL A 426 -11.38 -0.87 46.70
N MET A 427 -12.50 -1.29 46.11
CA MET A 427 -12.90 -0.81 44.79
C MET A 427 -13.27 0.67 44.77
N GLU A 428 -13.95 1.18 45.80
CA GLU A 428 -14.24 2.61 45.94
C GLU A 428 -12.94 3.43 46.03
N PHE A 429 -11.97 2.98 46.82
CA PHE A 429 -10.65 3.61 46.90
C PHE A 429 -9.95 3.64 45.54
N LEU A 430 -9.94 2.52 44.81
CA LEU A 430 -9.32 2.41 43.49
C LEU A 430 -10.00 3.31 42.43
N VAL A 431 -11.33 3.47 42.49
CA VAL A 431 -12.10 4.29 41.55
C VAL A 431 -11.97 5.79 41.82
N VAL A 432 -11.83 6.19 43.09
CA VAL A 432 -11.72 7.61 43.49
C VAL A 432 -10.29 8.13 43.33
N ASN A 433 -9.28 7.29 43.60
CA ASN A 433 -7.89 7.70 43.54
C ASN A 433 -7.41 7.81 42.07
N LYS A 434 -7.05 9.04 41.66
CA LYS A 434 -6.62 9.37 40.29
C LYS A 434 -5.42 8.53 39.80
N SER A 435 -4.53 8.11 40.68
CA SER A 435 -3.34 7.32 40.32
C SER A 435 -3.64 5.82 40.39
N ALA A 436 -4.47 5.38 41.34
CA ALA A 436 -4.80 3.97 41.50
C ALA A 436 -5.85 3.47 40.47
N ILE A 437 -6.65 4.36 39.90
CA ILE A 437 -7.66 3.99 38.91
C ILE A 437 -7.04 3.47 37.61
N LEU A 438 -5.90 4.04 37.18
CA LEU A 438 -5.20 3.60 35.98
C LEU A 438 -4.65 2.18 36.18
N LEU A 439 -3.95 1.95 37.29
CA LEU A 439 -3.41 0.64 37.67
C LEU A 439 -4.51 -0.43 37.78
N SER A 440 -5.61 -0.12 38.45
CA SER A 440 -6.74 -1.04 38.60
C SER A 440 -7.49 -1.29 37.29
N THR A 441 -7.56 -0.29 36.39
CA THR A 441 -8.16 -0.46 35.06
C THR A 441 -7.35 -1.44 34.21
N HIS A 442 -6.03 -1.31 34.19
CA HIS A 442 -5.14 -2.22 33.47
C HIS A 442 -5.29 -3.66 33.97
N PHE A 443 -5.35 -3.83 35.29
CA PHE A 443 -5.56 -5.13 35.91
C PHE A 443 -6.92 -5.74 35.57
N LEU A 444 -8.00 -4.96 35.72
CA LEU A 444 -9.37 -5.42 35.42
C LEU A 444 -9.57 -5.71 33.93
N LEU A 445 -9.06 -4.84 33.05
CA LEU A 445 -9.15 -4.99 31.61
C LEU A 445 -8.35 -6.21 31.13
N GLY A 446 -7.14 -6.40 31.67
CA GLY A 446 -6.31 -7.57 31.38
C GLY A 446 -7.00 -8.88 31.74
N ILE A 447 -7.59 -8.95 32.94
CA ILE A 447 -8.36 -10.12 33.38
C ILE A 447 -9.58 -10.35 32.49
N LEU A 448 -10.33 -9.29 32.15
CA LEU A 448 -11.51 -9.41 31.30
C LEU A 448 -11.18 -9.89 29.88
N LEU A 449 -10.09 -9.42 29.29
CA LEU A 449 -9.64 -9.85 27.97
C LEU A 449 -9.21 -11.33 27.97
N ILE A 450 -8.55 -11.77 29.04
CA ILE A 450 -8.19 -13.18 29.24
C ILE A 450 -9.46 -14.04 29.38
N LEU A 451 -10.42 -13.63 30.22
CA LEU A 451 -11.69 -14.35 30.39
C LEU A 451 -12.52 -14.37 29.09
N PHE A 452 -12.55 -13.27 28.35
CA PHE A 452 -13.19 -13.17 27.05
C PHE A 452 -12.54 -14.13 26.04
N SER A 453 -11.22 -14.23 26.03
CA SER A 453 -10.50 -15.18 25.18
C SER A 453 -10.85 -16.62 25.52
N PHE A 454 -10.83 -17.01 26.80
CA PHE A 454 -11.21 -18.36 27.22
C PHE A 454 -12.64 -18.72 26.80
N ARG A 455 -13.58 -17.78 26.93
CA ARG A 455 -14.96 -17.99 26.47
C ARG A 455 -15.05 -18.19 24.96
N ASN A 456 -14.36 -17.37 24.16
CA ASN A 456 -14.39 -17.49 22.70
C ASN A 456 -13.70 -18.77 22.23
N PHE A 457 -12.57 -19.13 22.85
CA PHE A 457 -11.89 -20.39 22.59
C PHE A 457 -12.80 -21.59 22.89
N TYR A 458 -13.51 -21.57 24.02
CA TYR A 458 -14.48 -22.60 24.37
C TYR A 458 -15.63 -22.68 23.34
N GLN A 459 -16.18 -21.55 22.91
CA GLN A 459 -17.24 -21.50 21.90
C GLN A 459 -16.76 -21.96 20.50
N ALA A 460 -15.54 -21.64 20.12
CA ALA A 460 -14.92 -22.09 18.87
C ALA A 460 -14.73 -23.62 18.81
N ILE A 461 -14.61 -24.27 19.97
CA ILE A 461 -14.48 -25.73 20.06
C ILE A 461 -15.85 -26.41 20.16
N THR A 462 -16.79 -25.82 20.91
CA THR A 462 -18.04 -26.49 21.32
C THR A 462 -19.27 -26.11 20.50
N VAL A 463 -19.32 -24.91 19.93
CA VAL A 463 -20.55 -24.36 19.31
C VAL A 463 -20.42 -24.26 17.79
N TYR A 464 -19.29 -23.77 17.28
CA TYR A 464 -19.14 -23.50 15.85
C TYR A 464 -18.52 -24.69 15.12
N ARG A 465 -19.22 -25.20 14.08
CA ARG A 465 -18.73 -26.31 13.24
C ARG A 465 -18.01 -25.88 11.96
N ASN A 466 -18.21 -24.63 11.54
CA ASN A 466 -17.62 -24.09 10.30
C ASN A 466 -16.14 -23.73 10.50
N LEU A 467 -15.25 -24.36 9.72
CA LEU A 467 -13.79 -24.27 9.88
C LEU A 467 -13.24 -22.82 9.78
N PRO A 468 -13.62 -22.00 8.77
CA PRO A 468 -13.26 -20.58 8.72
C PRO A 468 -13.66 -19.77 9.95
N VAL A 469 -14.87 -20.00 10.47
CA VAL A 469 -15.38 -19.27 11.65
C VAL A 469 -14.59 -19.67 12.90
N ARG A 470 -14.29 -20.97 13.05
CA ARG A 470 -13.45 -21.47 14.15
C ARG A 470 -12.05 -20.86 14.10
N PHE A 471 -11.43 -20.83 12.92
CA PHE A 471 -10.10 -20.25 12.73
C PHE A 471 -10.07 -18.76 13.08
N GLY A 472 -11.06 -17.99 12.62
CA GLY A 472 -11.20 -16.57 12.99
C GLY A 472 -11.37 -16.36 14.49
N MET A 473 -12.17 -17.20 15.17
CA MET A 473 -12.34 -17.12 16.62
C MET A 473 -11.07 -17.49 17.40
N PHE A 474 -10.26 -18.44 16.90
CA PHE A 474 -8.97 -18.76 17.50
C PHE A 474 -8.00 -17.57 17.40
N LEU A 475 -7.93 -16.89 16.26
CA LEU A 475 -7.12 -15.69 16.08
C LEU A 475 -7.55 -14.54 17.01
N VAL A 476 -8.86 -14.29 17.10
CA VAL A 476 -9.41 -13.27 18.03
C VAL A 476 -9.11 -13.60 19.48
N SER A 477 -9.18 -14.89 19.85
CA SER A 477 -8.86 -15.35 21.21
C SER A 477 -7.36 -15.19 21.52
N ALA A 478 -6.48 -15.54 20.58
CA ALA A 478 -5.03 -15.37 20.72
C ALA A 478 -4.65 -13.89 20.88
N ALA A 479 -5.23 -13.01 20.06
CA ALA A 479 -5.05 -11.56 20.14
C ALA A 479 -5.54 -11.01 21.49
N ALA A 480 -6.71 -11.46 21.97
CA ALA A 480 -7.26 -11.04 23.27
C ALA A 480 -6.40 -11.49 24.46
N ILE A 481 -5.78 -12.69 24.41
CA ILE A 481 -4.83 -13.13 25.45
C ILE A 481 -3.57 -12.26 25.43
N LEU A 482 -2.98 -12.02 24.26
CA LEU A 482 -1.79 -11.19 24.12
C LEU A 482 -2.05 -9.76 24.63
N MET A 483 -3.16 -9.16 24.24
CA MET A 483 -3.58 -7.84 24.74
C MET A 483 -3.87 -7.85 26.24
N GLY A 484 -4.43 -8.94 26.78
CA GLY A 484 -4.64 -9.11 28.21
C GLY A 484 -3.34 -9.18 29.00
N ILE A 485 -2.37 -9.96 28.53
CA ILE A 485 -1.02 -10.08 29.14
C ILE A 485 -0.26 -8.76 29.06
N VAL A 486 -0.29 -8.09 27.90
CA VAL A 486 0.34 -6.78 27.73
C VAL A 486 -0.27 -5.75 28.68
N SER A 487 -1.60 -5.74 28.81
CA SER A 487 -2.33 -4.88 29.76
C SER A 487 -1.95 -5.14 31.22
N LEU A 488 -1.55 -6.37 31.58
CA LEU A 488 -1.10 -6.72 32.93
C LEU A 488 0.39 -6.41 33.18
N SER A 489 1.22 -6.42 32.12
CA SER A 489 2.69 -6.34 32.21
C SER A 489 3.28 -4.93 32.07
N GLN A 490 2.63 -4.03 31.33
CA GLN A 490 3.18 -2.71 31.00
C GLN A 490 2.38 -1.57 31.62
N ILE A 491 2.72 -1.20 32.85
CA ILE A 491 2.10 -0.08 33.58
C ILE A 491 2.64 1.29 33.12
N GLN A 492 3.80 1.34 32.44
CA GLN A 492 4.51 2.60 32.11
C GLN A 492 4.35 3.09 30.65
N THR A 493 3.76 2.30 29.74
CA THR A 493 3.57 2.67 28.32
C THR A 493 2.09 2.90 27.99
N GLU A 494 1.40 3.67 28.86
CA GLU A 494 -0.05 3.91 28.85
C GLU A 494 -0.61 4.36 27.50
N SER A 495 0.11 5.19 26.73
CA SER A 495 -0.39 5.71 25.46
C SER A 495 -0.33 4.70 24.31
N ALA A 496 0.63 3.77 24.33
CA ALA A 496 0.86 2.86 23.20
C ALA A 496 -0.18 1.74 23.19
N VAL A 497 -0.42 1.08 24.33
CA VAL A 497 -1.36 -0.04 24.44
C VAL A 497 -2.81 0.41 24.21
N VAL A 498 -3.18 1.58 24.74
CA VAL A 498 -4.53 2.14 24.58
C VAL A 498 -4.76 2.59 23.14
N PHE A 499 -3.73 3.14 22.50
CA PHE A 499 -3.75 3.43 21.08
C PHE A 499 -3.88 2.14 20.25
N THR A 500 -3.16 1.06 20.58
CA THR A 500 -3.30 -0.25 19.90
C THR A 500 -4.72 -0.82 20.05
N ILE A 501 -5.31 -0.75 21.24
CA ILE A 501 -6.70 -1.18 21.49
C ILE A 501 -7.68 -0.33 20.70
N GLY A 502 -7.50 1.00 20.70
CA GLY A 502 -8.32 1.92 19.93
C GLY A 502 -8.24 1.66 18.42
N SER A 503 -7.03 1.46 17.89
CA SER A 503 -6.77 1.13 16.50
C SER A 503 -7.39 -0.21 16.11
N PHE A 504 -7.25 -1.24 16.95
CA PHE A 504 -7.91 -2.53 16.73
C PHE A 504 -9.43 -2.40 16.66
N LEU A 505 -10.04 -1.64 17.59
CA LEU A 505 -11.49 -1.42 17.61
C LEU A 505 -11.96 -0.70 16.35
N VAL A 506 -11.25 0.34 15.90
CA VAL A 506 -11.56 1.09 14.67
C VAL A 506 -11.45 0.20 13.43
N ILE A 507 -10.37 -0.59 13.31
CA ILE A 507 -10.14 -1.48 12.16
C ILE A 507 -11.20 -2.60 12.11
N TYR A 508 -11.41 -3.28 13.24
CA TYR A 508 -12.38 -4.37 13.34
C TYR A 508 -13.81 -3.90 13.06
N SER A 509 -14.21 -2.75 13.63
CA SER A 509 -15.53 -2.19 13.37
C SER A 509 -15.69 -1.67 11.95
N GLY A 510 -14.65 -1.05 11.37
CA GLY A 510 -14.62 -0.67 9.95
C GLY A 510 -14.86 -1.86 9.03
N ALA A 511 -14.17 -2.98 9.28
CA ALA A 511 -14.35 -4.22 8.52
C ALA A 511 -15.77 -4.82 8.66
N LEU A 512 -16.38 -4.73 9.85
CA LEU A 512 -17.76 -5.19 10.08
C LEU A 512 -18.80 -4.30 9.37
N ILE A 513 -18.63 -2.98 9.44
CA ILE A 513 -19.49 -2.02 8.73
C ILE A 513 -19.41 -2.29 7.22
N PHE A 514 -18.19 -2.46 6.70
CA PHE A 514 -17.95 -2.76 5.28
C PHE A 514 -18.62 -4.07 4.84
N LYS A 515 -18.46 -5.15 5.63
CA LYS A 515 -19.09 -6.45 5.35
C LYS A 515 -20.61 -6.39 5.29
N GLU A 516 -21.25 -5.66 6.20
CA GLU A 516 -22.71 -5.60 6.26
C GLU A 516 -23.30 -4.64 5.21
N LEU A 517 -22.60 -3.53 4.90
CA LEU A 517 -22.95 -2.67 3.76
C LEU A 517 -22.86 -3.43 2.43
N TYR A 518 -21.83 -4.27 2.25
CA TYR A 518 -21.67 -5.14 1.08
C TYR A 518 -22.82 -6.16 0.96
N LYS A 519 -23.22 -6.79 2.08
CA LYS A 519 -24.30 -7.78 2.11
C LYS A 519 -25.67 -7.17 1.78
N ASN A 520 -25.94 -5.95 2.27
CA ASN A 520 -27.18 -5.23 1.96
C ASN A 520 -27.19 -4.67 0.53
N GLY A 521 -26.04 -4.23 0.01
CA GLY A 521 -25.89 -3.83 -1.40
C GLY A 521 -26.19 -4.97 -2.38
N LYS A 522 -25.76 -6.20 -2.05
CA LYS A 522 -26.04 -7.39 -2.87
C LYS A 522 -27.51 -7.83 -2.87
N GLN A 523 -28.27 -7.49 -1.82
CA GLN A 523 -29.73 -7.75 -1.76
C GLN A 523 -30.55 -6.74 -2.55
N LYS A 524 -30.04 -5.54 -2.81
CA LYS A 524 -30.71 -4.52 -3.64
C LYS A 524 -30.50 -4.70 -5.16
N MET A 525 -29.56 -5.57 -5.55
CA MET A 525 -29.29 -5.92 -6.95
C MET A 525 -29.93 -7.25 -7.38
N LYS A 526 -30.82 -7.81 -6.56
CA LYS A 526 -31.81 -8.82 -6.94
C LYS A 526 -33.20 -8.20 -6.83
#